data_AF-K1UEX9-F1
#
_entry.id   AF-K1UEX9-F1
#
_cell.length_a   1.000
_cell.length_b   1.000
_cell.length_c   1.000
_cell.angle_alpha   90.00
_cell.angle_beta   90.00
_cell.angle_gamma   90.00
#
_symmetry.space_group_name_H-M   'P 1'
#
loop_
_entity.id
_entity.type
_entity.pdbx_description
1 polymer ?
#
loop_
_entity_poly.entity_id
_entity_poly.type
_entity_poly.pdbx_seq_one_letter_code
_entity_poly.pdbx_strand_id
1 'polypeptide(L)'
;MEMDNDADFGTMEKIALGVSSRKKGEAVRVIYDQEMPKELQKKLRERLNTKELDASLAGGRYQNHKDLMSFPDCGHKELKYEKWAPIMKPEFLSNESILDQIREKDRFIHVPYHSFNGYIRVLREAATKPEVKAIKTTLYRLAKDSK
;
A
#
# COMPACT_ATOMS: atom_id res chain seq x y z
N MET A 1 3.93 -28.09 18.63
CA MET A 1 5.18 -27.35 18.91
C MET A 1 6.16 -28.38 19.39
N GLU A 2 7.00 -28.88 18.50
CA GLU A 2 8.15 -29.69 18.87
C GLU A 2 9.23 -28.72 19.34
N MET A 3 9.72 -28.95 20.57
CA MET A 3 10.86 -28.26 21.14
C MET A 3 12.11 -28.87 20.53
N ASP A 4 12.71 -28.21 19.54
CA ASP A 4 14.04 -28.57 19.05
C ASP A 4 14.99 -27.36 19.07
N ASN A 5 15.95 -27.49 19.99
CA ASN A 5 17.27 -26.88 20.06
C ASN A 5 17.43 -25.37 19.72
N ASP A 6 17.14 -24.53 20.72
CA ASP A 6 17.41 -23.08 20.70
C ASP A 6 18.91 -22.70 20.71
N ALA A 7 19.83 -23.66 20.86
CA ALA A 7 21.25 -23.42 21.07
C ALA A 7 22.09 -23.22 19.79
N ASP A 8 21.61 -23.71 18.64
CA ASP A 8 22.44 -23.78 17.41
C ASP A 8 22.21 -22.64 16.40
N PHE A 9 21.18 -21.80 16.59
CA PHE A 9 20.85 -20.73 15.64
C PHE A 9 21.50 -19.40 16.03
N GLY A 10 22.24 -18.79 15.09
CA GLY A 10 22.72 -17.42 15.25
C GLY A 10 21.57 -16.41 15.34
N THR A 11 21.78 -15.27 15.98
CA THR A 11 20.74 -14.23 16.18
C THR A 11 20.05 -13.82 14.86
N MET A 12 20.80 -13.78 13.76
CA MET A 12 20.29 -13.45 12.43
C MET A 12 19.39 -14.55 11.84
N GLU A 13 19.70 -15.82 12.09
CA GLU A 13 18.85 -16.96 11.70
C GLU A 13 17.55 -17.00 12.51
N LYS A 14 17.62 -16.72 13.82
CA LYS A 14 16.41 -16.59 14.66
C LYS A 14 15.48 -15.49 14.15
N ILE A 15 16.05 -14.36 13.73
CA ILE A 15 15.29 -13.26 13.12
C ILE A 15 14.69 -13.71 11.77
N ALA A 16 15.45 -14.39 10.92
CA ALA A 16 14.95 -14.88 9.63
C ALA A 16 13.83 -15.91 9.77
N LEU A 17 13.94 -16.82 10.74
CA LEU A 17 12.91 -17.78 11.11
C LEU A 17 11.67 -17.09 11.67
N GLY A 18 11.84 -16.10 12.56
CA GLY A 18 10.74 -15.28 13.09
C GLY A 18 10.04 -14.42 12.03
N VAL A 19 10.75 -13.95 11.00
CA VAL A 19 10.15 -13.27 9.85
C VAL A 19 9.40 -14.26 8.96
N SER A 20 9.93 -15.48 8.81
CA SER A 20 9.30 -16.54 8.02
C SER A 20 8.03 -17.09 8.68
N SER A 21 8.01 -17.21 10.01
CA SER A 21 6.85 -17.67 10.78
C SER A 21 5.66 -16.69 10.74
N ARG A 22 5.90 -15.39 10.48
CA ARG A 22 4.82 -14.39 10.24
C ARG A 22 3.92 -14.72 9.06
N LYS A 23 4.35 -15.60 8.14
CA LYS A 23 3.49 -16.09 7.05
C LYS A 23 2.35 -17.00 7.54
N LYS A 24 2.49 -17.57 8.75
CA LYS A 24 1.48 -18.38 9.44
C LYS A 24 1.06 -17.66 10.73
N GLY A 25 0.25 -16.62 10.60
CA GLY A 25 -0.26 -15.88 11.76
C GLY A 25 -1.39 -16.64 12.48
N GLU A 26 -1.47 -16.48 13.79
CA GLU A 26 -2.62 -16.95 14.58
C GLU A 26 -3.87 -16.11 14.23
N ALA A 27 -5.04 -16.75 14.24
CA ALA A 27 -6.30 -16.08 13.95
C ALA A 27 -6.73 -15.22 15.15
N VAL A 28 -6.53 -13.90 15.05
CA VAL A 28 -6.85 -12.95 16.15
C VAL A 28 -8.32 -12.50 16.13
N ARG A 29 -8.98 -12.58 14.96
CA ARG A 29 -10.37 -12.14 14.79
C ARG A 29 -11.10 -13.03 13.78
N VAL A 30 -12.26 -13.54 14.18
CA VAL A 30 -13.16 -14.32 13.32
C VAL A 30 -14.50 -13.61 13.23
N ILE A 31 -14.88 -13.25 12.01
CA ILE A 31 -16.21 -12.71 11.71
C ILE A 31 -16.99 -13.77 10.94
N TYR A 32 -18.20 -14.08 11.38
CA TYR A 32 -19.05 -15.09 10.78
C TYR A 32 -20.47 -14.57 10.59
N ASP A 33 -21.23 -15.17 9.68
CA ASP A 33 -22.64 -14.83 9.46
C ASP A 33 -23.48 -15.14 10.70
N GLN A 34 -24.35 -14.21 11.10
CA GLN A 34 -25.27 -14.37 12.23
C GLN A 34 -26.16 -15.62 12.14
N GLU A 35 -26.53 -16.06 10.94
CA GLU A 35 -27.36 -17.25 10.71
C GLU A 35 -26.55 -18.56 10.71
N MET A 36 -25.23 -18.50 10.93
CA MET A 36 -24.39 -19.69 10.95
C MET A 36 -24.81 -20.66 12.08
N PRO A 37 -25.08 -21.95 11.79
CA PRO A 37 -25.42 -22.91 12.83
C PRO A 37 -24.33 -23.05 13.89
N LYS A 38 -24.72 -23.16 15.17
CA LYS A 38 -23.78 -23.26 16.31
C LYS A 38 -22.77 -24.41 16.19
N GLU A 39 -23.20 -25.54 15.62
CA GLU A 39 -22.32 -26.68 15.36
C GLU A 39 -21.18 -26.34 14.39
N LEU A 40 -21.46 -25.56 13.34
CA LEU A 40 -20.43 -25.11 12.40
C LEU A 40 -19.52 -24.06 13.03
N GLN A 41 -20.07 -23.13 13.82
CA GLN A 41 -19.29 -22.16 14.58
C GLN A 41 -18.29 -22.85 15.52
N LYS A 42 -18.74 -23.89 16.24
CA LYS A 42 -17.88 -24.68 17.14
C LYS A 42 -16.75 -25.38 16.37
N LYS A 43 -17.07 -26.06 15.27
CA LYS A 43 -16.07 -26.70 14.40
C LYS A 43 -15.03 -25.71 13.86
N LEU A 44 -15.46 -24.51 13.46
CA LEU A 44 -14.54 -23.47 12.98
C LEU A 44 -13.62 -22.95 14.09
N ARG A 45 -14.14 -22.72 15.31
CA ARG A 45 -13.31 -22.32 16.47
C ARG A 45 -12.26 -23.36 16.81
N GLU A 46 -12.62 -24.64 16.81
CA GLU A 46 -11.69 -25.75 17.06
C GLU A 46 -10.59 -25.81 15.99
N ARG A 47 -10.94 -25.66 14.71
CA ARG A 47 -9.98 -25.70 13.59
C ARG A 47 -9.03 -24.50 13.55
N LEU A 48 -9.54 -23.32 13.90
CA LEU A 48 -8.77 -22.07 13.93
C LEU A 48 -8.01 -21.86 15.24
N ASN A 49 -8.17 -22.78 16.21
CA ASN A 49 -7.57 -22.72 17.54
C ASN A 49 -7.81 -21.38 18.26
N THR A 50 -9.00 -20.80 18.08
CA THR A 50 -9.38 -19.52 18.69
C THR A 50 -9.83 -19.72 20.12
N LYS A 51 -9.25 -18.98 21.05
CA LYS A 51 -9.59 -18.95 22.48
C LYS A 51 -10.83 -18.11 22.74
N GLU A 52 -11.40 -18.25 23.93
CA GLU A 52 -12.60 -17.52 24.34
C GLU A 52 -12.41 -15.99 24.40
N LEU A 53 -11.16 -15.54 24.60
CA LEU A 53 -10.76 -14.13 24.58
C LEU A 53 -10.48 -13.60 23.17
N ASP A 54 -10.41 -14.46 22.15
CA ASP A 54 -10.24 -14.03 20.76
C ASP A 54 -11.55 -13.44 20.23
N ALA A 55 -11.45 -12.38 19.43
CA ALA A 55 -12.61 -11.63 18.99
C ALA A 55 -13.43 -12.41 17.95
N SER A 56 -14.44 -13.15 18.41
CA SER A 56 -15.42 -13.87 17.60
C SER A 56 -16.70 -13.04 17.50
N LEU A 57 -16.95 -12.42 16.34
CA LEU A 57 -18.05 -11.48 16.12
C LEU A 57 -19.05 -12.02 15.11
N ALA A 58 -20.33 -12.03 15.47
CA ALA A 58 -21.42 -12.29 14.53
C ALA A 58 -21.64 -11.03 13.67
N GLY A 59 -21.45 -11.15 12.36
CA GLY A 59 -21.60 -10.08 11.39
C GLY A 59 -22.69 -10.37 10.36
N GLY A 60 -22.92 -9.42 9.46
CA GLY A 60 -23.84 -9.60 8.34
C GLY A 60 -23.35 -10.64 7.32
N ARG A 61 -24.23 -10.98 6.36
CA ARG A 61 -23.94 -11.98 5.33
C ARG A 61 -22.74 -11.67 4.45
N TYR A 62 -22.55 -10.39 4.11
CA TYR A 62 -21.44 -9.94 3.27
C TYR A 62 -20.36 -9.29 4.12
N GLN A 63 -19.12 -9.69 3.86
CA GLN A 63 -17.90 -9.15 4.50
C GLN A 63 -17.05 -8.44 3.45
N ASN A 64 -15.97 -7.77 3.87
CA ASN A 64 -15.05 -7.07 2.96
C ASN A 64 -15.71 -6.02 2.06
N HIS A 65 -16.57 -5.17 2.60
CA HIS A 65 -17.20 -4.04 1.86
C HIS A 65 -16.19 -3.09 1.20
N LYS A 66 -14.89 -3.15 1.54
CA LYS A 66 -13.82 -2.50 0.78
C LYS A 66 -13.81 -2.86 -0.71
N ASP A 67 -14.33 -4.03 -1.08
CA ASP A 67 -14.39 -4.49 -2.46
C ASP A 67 -15.34 -3.63 -3.31
N LEU A 68 -16.27 -2.91 -2.67
CA LEU A 68 -17.11 -1.90 -3.31
C LEU A 68 -16.30 -0.70 -3.85
N MET A 69 -15.08 -0.45 -3.35
CA MET A 69 -14.20 0.58 -3.92
C MET A 69 -13.77 0.25 -5.36
N SER A 70 -13.77 -1.04 -5.73
CA SER A 70 -13.52 -1.54 -7.07
C SER A 70 -14.78 -2.06 -7.77
N PHE A 71 -15.96 -1.61 -7.33
CA PHE A 71 -17.22 -2.03 -7.93
C PHE A 71 -17.23 -1.69 -9.44
N PRO A 72 -17.69 -2.62 -10.31
CA PRO A 72 -17.59 -2.45 -11.75
C PRO A 72 -18.36 -1.23 -12.26
N ASP A 73 -17.88 -0.68 -13.37
CA ASP A 73 -18.56 0.38 -14.09
C ASP A 73 -19.76 -0.17 -14.86
N CYS A 74 -20.97 0.09 -14.37
CA CYS A 74 -22.21 -0.30 -15.03
C CYS A 74 -22.66 0.69 -16.14
N GLY A 75 -21.80 1.60 -16.60
CA GLY A 75 -22.09 2.52 -17.70
C GLY A 75 -22.79 3.82 -17.30
N HIS A 76 -23.12 3.98 -16.01
CA HIS A 76 -23.77 5.16 -15.46
C HIS A 76 -22.75 6.26 -15.11
N LYS A 77 -22.52 7.19 -16.04
CA LYS A 77 -21.57 8.31 -15.85
C LYS A 77 -22.11 9.37 -14.89
N GLU A 78 -23.42 9.57 -14.87
CA GLU A 78 -24.15 10.50 -14.01
C GLU A 78 -24.06 10.13 -12.52
N LEU A 79 -23.78 8.87 -12.20
CA LEU A 79 -23.59 8.38 -10.84
C LEU A 79 -22.12 8.48 -10.38
N LYS A 80 -21.26 9.13 -11.16
CA LYS A 80 -19.82 9.24 -10.90
C LYS A 80 -19.40 10.68 -10.79
N TYR A 81 -18.39 10.91 -9.95
CA TYR A 81 -17.66 12.17 -9.97
C TYR A 81 -16.96 12.34 -11.31
N GLU A 82 -16.97 13.58 -11.82
CA GLU A 82 -16.16 13.93 -12.97
C GLU A 82 -14.68 13.67 -12.70
N LYS A 83 -13.98 13.12 -13.68
CA LYS A 83 -12.54 12.91 -13.58
C LYS A 83 -11.84 14.26 -13.75
N TRP A 84 -11.17 14.74 -12.71
CA TRP A 84 -10.27 15.88 -12.83
C TRP A 84 -8.89 15.43 -13.30
N ALA A 85 -8.53 15.85 -14.51
CA ALA A 85 -7.19 15.63 -15.04
C ALA A 85 -6.21 16.61 -14.39
N PRO A 86 -5.06 16.13 -13.86
CA PRO A 86 -4.05 17.01 -13.30
C PRO A 86 -3.39 17.87 -14.38
N ILE A 87 -3.18 19.15 -14.09
CA ILE A 87 -2.60 20.11 -15.02
C ILE A 87 -1.08 20.14 -14.87
N MET A 88 -0.34 20.22 -15.98
CA MET A 88 1.08 20.55 -15.96
C MET A 88 1.23 22.07 -15.99
N LYS A 89 1.93 22.67 -15.03
CA LYS A 89 2.21 24.10 -15.08
C LYS A 89 3.10 24.43 -16.29
N PRO A 90 2.95 25.60 -16.93
CA PRO A 90 3.72 25.99 -18.11
C PRO A 90 5.25 25.87 -17.94
N GLU A 91 5.77 26.21 -16.76
CA GLU A 91 7.20 26.05 -16.43
C GLU A 91 7.70 24.59 -16.59
N PHE A 92 6.85 23.60 -16.31
CA PHE A 92 7.20 22.19 -16.50
C PHE A 92 6.97 21.66 -17.92
N LEU A 93 6.40 22.47 -18.81
CA LEU A 93 6.19 22.15 -20.23
C LEU A 93 7.22 22.81 -21.16
N SER A 94 7.98 23.78 -20.64
CA SER A 94 9.03 24.46 -21.41
C SER A 94 10.13 23.49 -21.86
N ASN A 95 10.81 23.84 -22.96
CA ASN A 95 12.05 23.16 -23.38
C ASN A 95 13.27 23.67 -22.62
N GLU A 96 13.13 24.75 -21.84
CA GLU A 96 14.15 25.25 -20.94
C GLU A 96 14.41 24.26 -19.81
N SER A 97 15.63 24.25 -19.31
CA SER A 97 16.03 23.38 -18.21
C SER A 97 15.26 23.71 -16.92
N ILE A 98 14.63 22.70 -16.33
CA ILE A 98 13.88 22.89 -15.08
C ILE A 98 14.82 23.20 -13.92
N LEU A 99 16.05 22.69 -13.96
CA LEU A 99 17.03 22.94 -12.91
C LEU A 99 17.50 24.40 -12.93
N ASP A 100 17.61 25.02 -14.11
CA ASP A 100 17.93 26.45 -14.23
C ASP A 100 16.74 27.31 -13.78
N GLN A 101 15.53 26.96 -14.19
CA GLN A 101 14.32 27.64 -13.74
C GLN A 101 14.14 27.57 -12.20
N ILE A 102 14.52 26.46 -11.56
CA ILE A 102 14.50 26.34 -10.09
C ILE A 102 15.57 27.23 -9.44
N ARG A 103 16.75 27.38 -10.06
CA ARG A 103 17.81 28.29 -9.55
C ARG A 103 17.36 29.76 -9.58
N GLU A 104 16.58 30.14 -10.58
CA GLU A 104 16.04 31.48 -10.70
C GLU A 104 14.94 31.78 -9.69
N LYS A 105 14.05 30.82 -9.44
CA LYS A 105 12.90 30.99 -8.54
C LYS A 105 12.34 29.65 -8.08
N ASP A 106 11.89 29.59 -6.83
CA ASP A 106 11.16 28.45 -6.28
C ASP A 106 9.97 28.04 -7.16
N ARG A 107 9.85 26.73 -7.38
CA ARG A 107 8.77 26.09 -8.14
C ARG A 107 7.96 25.20 -7.23
N PHE A 108 6.64 25.23 -7.39
CA PHE A 108 5.71 24.53 -6.52
C PHE A 108 4.71 23.70 -7.34
N ILE A 109 4.44 22.48 -6.91
CA ILE A 109 3.36 21.63 -7.44
C ILE A 109 2.40 21.28 -6.30
N HIS A 110 1.10 21.33 -6.58
CA HIS A 110 0.06 20.93 -5.64
C HIS A 110 -0.71 19.73 -6.19
N VAL A 111 -0.34 18.52 -5.78
CA VAL A 111 -1.09 17.31 -6.13
C VAL A 111 -2.41 17.26 -5.31
N PRO A 112 -3.51 16.70 -5.85
CA PRO A 112 -3.66 16.08 -7.17
C PRO A 112 -4.01 17.07 -8.30
N TYR A 113 -4.10 18.38 -8.06
CA TYR A 113 -4.47 19.37 -9.09
C TYR A 113 -3.37 19.56 -10.15
N HIS A 114 -2.12 19.54 -9.72
CA HIS A 114 -0.96 19.53 -10.60
C HIS A 114 -0.43 18.11 -10.79
N SER A 115 0.11 17.83 -11.97
CA SER A 115 0.66 16.51 -12.26
C SER A 115 1.99 16.28 -11.54
N PHE A 116 2.13 15.10 -10.94
CA PHE A 116 3.39 14.65 -10.32
C PHE A 116 4.51 14.48 -11.35
N ASN A 117 4.18 14.45 -12.65
CA ASN A 117 5.17 14.41 -13.73
C ASN A 117 6.14 15.61 -13.69
N GLY A 118 5.76 16.73 -13.07
CA GLY A 118 6.69 17.85 -12.83
C GLY A 118 7.92 17.42 -12.01
N TYR A 119 7.74 16.65 -10.94
CA TYR A 119 8.85 16.10 -10.15
C TYR A 119 9.64 15.05 -10.94
N ILE A 120 8.95 14.20 -11.71
CA ILE A 120 9.62 13.20 -12.56
C ILE A 120 10.49 13.88 -13.63
N ARG A 121 10.06 15.02 -14.19
CA ARG A 121 10.87 15.83 -15.12
C ARG A 121 12.17 16.32 -14.46
N VAL A 122 12.09 16.80 -13.21
CA VAL A 122 13.27 17.21 -12.42
C VAL A 122 14.25 16.04 -12.27
N LEU A 123 13.76 14.86 -11.87
CA LEU A 123 14.60 13.68 -11.72
C LEU A 123 15.23 13.22 -13.04
N ARG A 124 14.48 13.26 -14.15
CA ARG A 124 14.98 12.89 -15.48
C ARG A 124 16.08 13.81 -15.95
N GLU A 125 15.88 15.13 -15.85
CA GLU A 125 16.91 16.09 -16.25
C GLU A 125 18.16 15.95 -15.35
N ALA A 126 17.96 15.78 -14.05
CA ALA A 126 19.06 15.57 -13.11
C ALA A 126 19.87 14.29 -13.41
N ALA A 127 19.22 13.24 -13.91
CA ALA A 127 19.88 12.00 -14.29
C ALA A 127 20.73 12.12 -15.57
N THR A 128 20.42 13.08 -16.45
CA THR A 128 21.10 13.26 -17.74
C THR A 128 22.17 14.37 -17.72
N LYS A 129 22.12 15.30 -16.77
CA LYS A 129 23.03 16.45 -16.74
C LYS A 129 24.40 16.09 -16.15
N PRO A 130 25.52 16.32 -16.88
CA PRO A 130 26.86 16.02 -16.41
C PRO A 130 27.27 16.75 -15.12
N GLU A 131 26.67 17.92 -14.86
CA GLU A 131 26.98 18.75 -13.70
C GLU A 131 26.38 18.19 -12.39
N VAL A 132 25.43 17.24 -12.49
CA VAL A 132 24.79 16.63 -11.32
C VAL A 132 25.68 15.53 -10.76
N LYS A 133 26.21 15.77 -9.55
CA LYS A 133 27.12 14.83 -8.88
C LYS A 133 26.39 13.71 -8.12
N ALA A 134 25.21 14.00 -7.58
CA ALA A 134 24.44 13.03 -6.79
C ALA A 134 22.95 13.41 -6.77
N ILE A 135 22.09 12.39 -6.68
CA ILE A 135 20.66 12.53 -6.45
C ILE A 135 20.33 11.80 -5.14
N LYS A 136 19.76 12.51 -4.17
CA LYS A 136 19.30 11.93 -2.91
C LYS A 136 17.80 12.18 -2.78
N THR A 137 17.03 11.12 -2.55
CA THR A 137 15.58 11.19 -2.33
C THR A 137 15.16 10.13 -1.33
N THR A 138 14.12 10.42 -0.55
CA THR A 138 13.59 9.50 0.46
C THR A 138 12.42 8.73 -0.12
N LEU A 139 12.47 7.40 -0.02
CA LEU A 139 11.44 6.50 -0.52
C LEU A 139 10.79 5.82 0.68
N TYR A 140 9.48 6.02 0.87
CA TYR A 140 8.73 5.37 1.96
C TYR A 140 7.79 4.29 1.43
N ARG A 141 6.82 4.69 0.61
CA ARG A 141 5.90 3.79 -0.10
C ARG A 141 5.83 4.24 -1.54
N LEU A 142 6.16 3.31 -2.44
CA LEU A 142 6.22 3.57 -3.86
C LEU A 142 5.03 2.95 -4.56
N ALA A 143 4.65 3.53 -5.70
CA ALA A 143 3.79 2.83 -6.65
C ALA A 143 4.44 1.47 -6.98
N LYS A 144 3.62 0.47 -7.29
CA LYS A 144 4.09 -0.92 -7.50
C LYS A 144 5.25 -0.99 -8.50
N ASP A 145 5.19 -0.17 -9.56
CA ASP A 145 6.18 -0.15 -10.65
C ASP A 145 7.30 0.89 -10.44
N SER A 146 7.35 1.55 -9.28
CA SER A 146 8.44 2.43 -8.89
C SER A 146 9.35 1.79 -7.84
N LYS A 147 9.04 0.55 -7.41
CA LYS A 147 9.84 -0.26 -6.48
C LYS A 147 10.97 -0.97 -7.23
#